data_AF-A0A7J5F5Q2-F1
#
_entry.id   AF-A0A7J5F5Q2-F1
#
_cell.length_a   1.000
_cell.length_b   1.000
_cell.length_c   1.000
_cell.angle_alpha   90.00
_cell.angle_beta   90.00
_cell.angle_gamma   90.00
#
_symmetry.space_group_name_H-M   'P 1'
#
loop_
_entity.id
_entity.type
_entity.pdbx_description
1 polymer ?
#
loop_
_entity_poly.entity_id
_entity_poly.type
_entity_poly.pdbx_seq_one_letter_code
_entity_poly.pdbx_strand_id
1 'polypeptide(L)' 'MKCPACSQESPDGARYCAGCGAKFGTAAPLPDHSTLLAPPGHFSDHELGVLLDINRRSVAGESNASVTQTDIDKLFG' A
#
# COMPACT_ATOMS: atom_id res chain seq x y z
N MET A 1 -23.13 21.75 -1.23
CA MET A 1 -22.61 22.41 0.00
C MET A 1 -21.08 22.33 0.16
N LYS A 2 -20.44 23.39 0.69
CA LYS A 2 -18.97 23.45 0.90
C LYS A 2 -18.59 22.95 2.30
N CYS A 3 -17.60 22.06 2.39
CA CYS A 3 -17.16 21.51 3.66
C CYS A 3 -16.39 22.54 4.51
N PRO A 4 -16.74 22.76 5.79
CA PRO A 4 -16.01 23.68 6.65
C PRO A 4 -14.62 23.14 7.06
N ALA A 5 -14.39 21.82 6.99
CA ALA A 5 -13.12 21.22 7.40
C ALA A 5 -12.07 21.26 6.29
N CYS A 6 -12.44 20.97 5.04
CA CYS A 6 -11.49 20.89 3.92
C CYS A 6 -11.82 21.81 2.75
N SER A 7 -12.89 22.61 2.83
CA SER A 7 -13.36 23.51 1.77
C SER A 7 -13.78 22.85 0.45
N GLN A 8 -13.82 21.51 0.36
CA GLN A 8 -14.28 20.81 -0.83
C GLN A 8 -15.80 20.88 -0.98
N GLU A 9 -16.26 20.88 -2.24
CA GLU A 9 -17.68 20.80 -2.54
C GLU A 9 -18.22 19.38 -2.34
N SER A 10 -19.43 19.28 -1.80
CA SER A 10 -20.14 18.01 -1.60
C SER A 10 -21.59 18.19 -2.03
N PRO A 11 -22.25 17.13 -2.54
CA PRO A 11 -23.62 17.20 -3.01
C PRO A 11 -24.57 17.63 -1.88
N ASP A 12 -25.66 18.33 -2.24
CA ASP A 12 -26.63 18.80 -1.26
C ASP A 12 -27.38 17.63 -0.61
N GLY A 13 -27.54 17.68 0.71
CA GLY A 13 -28.09 16.57 1.50
C GLY A 13 -27.06 15.51 1.93
N ALA A 14 -25.78 15.65 1.57
CA ALA A 14 -24.72 14.76 2.07
C ALA A 14 -24.62 14.81 3.60
N ARG A 15 -24.47 13.65 4.25
CA ARG A 15 -24.24 13.56 5.71
C ARG A 15 -22.76 13.63 6.09
N TYR A 16 -21.87 13.32 5.14
CA TYR A 16 -20.41 13.33 5.30
C TYR A 16 -19.75 13.93 4.05
N CYS A 17 -18.60 14.58 4.22
CA CYS A 17 -17.83 15.16 3.12
C CYS A 17 -17.15 14.07 2.29
N ALA A 18 -17.28 14.15 0.97
CA ALA A 18 -16.64 13.21 0.04
C ALA A 18 -15.10 13.35 -0.04
N GLY A 19 -14.56 14.48 0.43
CA GLY A 19 -13.13 14.76 0.42
C GLY A 19 -12.37 14.23 1.62
N CYS A 20 -12.84 14.62 2.81
CA CYS A 20 -12.15 14.33 4.06
C CYS A 20 -12.92 13.38 4.98
N GLY A 21 -14.15 12.98 4.63
CA GLY A 21 -14.99 12.11 5.46
C GLY A 21 -15.65 12.81 6.67
N ALA A 22 -15.41 14.10 6.90
CA ALA A 22 -16.00 14.82 8.04
C ALA A 22 -17.53 14.86 7.97
N LYS A 23 -18.19 14.62 9.11
CA LYS A 23 -19.67 14.63 9.21
C LYS A 23 -20.20 16.06 9.21
N PHE A 24 -21.21 16.33 8.38
CA PHE A 24 -21.92 17.60 8.39
C PHE A 24 -22.90 17.63 9.57
N GLY A 25 -22.79 18.63 10.46
CA GLY A 25 -23.76 18.86 11.55
C GLY A 25 -23.32 18.51 12.98
N THR A 26 -22.06 18.12 13.21
CA THR A 26 -21.47 18.08 14.56
C THR A 26 -20.15 18.81 14.52
N ALA A 27 -20.15 20.06 14.97
CA ALA A 27 -18.94 20.84 15.19
C ALA A 27 -18.24 20.33 16.45
N ALA A 28 -17.57 19.19 16.36
CA ALA A 28 -16.48 18.86 17.24
C ALA A 28 -15.25 18.71 16.34
N PRO A 29 -14.18 19.51 16.54
CA PRO A 29 -12.95 19.31 15.80
C PRO A 29 -12.41 17.93 16.20
N LEU A 30 -12.41 16.97 15.29
CA LEU A 30 -11.55 15.81 15.45
C LEU A 30 -10.10 16.30 15.41
N PRO A 31 -9.18 15.73 16.22
CA PRO A 31 -7.76 15.97 16.05
C PRO A 31 -7.36 15.61 14.61
N ASP A 32 -6.54 16.47 14.03
CA ASP A 32 -5.90 16.27 12.74
C ASP A 32 -5.22 14.90 12.70
N HIS A 33 -5.82 13.95 11.98
CA HIS A 33 -5.23 12.64 11.73
C HIS A 33 -4.33 12.68 10.47
N SER A 34 -4.02 13.88 9.95
CA SER A 34 -3.13 14.08 8.81
C SER A 34 -1.67 13.73 9.11
N THR A 35 -1.33 13.44 10.39
CA THR A 35 0.01 12.97 10.78
C THR A 35 0.08 11.49 11.17
N LEU A 36 -1.04 10.77 11.32
CA LEU A 36 -1.02 9.33 11.63
C LEU A 36 -1.34 8.42 10.44
N LEU A 37 -1.76 9.00 9.31
CA LEU A 37 -1.64 8.34 8.02
C LEU A 37 -0.43 8.91 7.31
N ALA A 38 0.70 8.18 7.34
CA ALA A 38 1.59 8.22 6.19
C ALA A 38 0.71 8.06 4.94
N PRO A 39 0.91 8.86 3.87
CA PRO A 39 0.09 8.71 2.67
C PRO A 39 0.15 7.23 2.24
N PRO A 40 -0.98 6.58 1.92
CA PRO A 40 -0.92 5.22 1.39
C PRO A 40 -0.08 5.27 0.11
N GLY A 41 1.18 4.84 0.20
CA GLY A 41 2.13 4.90 -0.92
C GLY A 41 3.51 5.53 -0.65
N HIS A 42 3.83 6.06 0.53
CA HIS A 42 5.23 6.38 0.87
C HIS A 42 5.88 5.20 1.61
N PHE A 43 6.35 4.22 0.84
CA PHE A 43 7.33 3.27 1.35
C PHE A 43 8.65 4.00 1.59
N SER A 44 9.30 3.76 2.72
CA SER A 44 10.67 4.24 2.94
C SER A 44 11.61 3.61 1.91
N ASP A 45 12.75 4.25 1.64
CA ASP A 45 13.80 3.70 0.76
C ASP A 45 14.21 2.28 1.18
N HIS A 46 14.29 2.04 2.50
CA HIS A 46 14.55 0.72 3.04
C HIS A 46 13.45 -0.30 2.70
N GLU A 47 12.17 0.10 2.78
CA GLU A 47 11.06 -0.81 2.48
C GLU A 47 10.98 -1.15 1.00
N LEU A 48 11.24 -0.17 0.12
CA LEU A 48 11.39 -0.40 -1.31
C LEU A 48 12.56 -1.35 -1.60
N GLY A 49 13.67 -1.20 -0.88
CA GLY A 49 14.83 -2.10 -0.98
C GLY A 49 14.49 -3.55 -0.64
N VAL A 50 13.75 -3.78 0.45
CA VAL A 50 13.32 -5.14 0.86
C VAL A 50 12.38 -5.76 -0.18
N LEU A 51 11.39 -5.02 -0.67
CA LEU A 51 10.46 -5.50 -1.69
C LEU A 51 11.17 -5.84 -3.01
N LEU A 52 12.17 -5.06 -3.40
CA LEU A 52 12.95 -5.31 -4.60
C LEU A 52 13.83 -6.56 -4.47
N ASP A 53 14.48 -6.78 -3.33
CA ASP A 53 15.32 -7.97 -3.09
C ASP A 53 14.50 -9.27 -3.14
N ILE A 54 13.30 -9.25 -2.54
CA ILE A 54 12.35 -10.38 -2.59
C ILE A 54 11.99 -10.70 -4.03
N ASN A 55 11.59 -9.69 -4.81
CA ASN A 55 11.23 -9.88 -6.22
C ASN A 55 12.43 -10.39 -7.03
N ARG A 56 13.64 -9.90 -6.74
CA ARG A 56 14.87 -10.33 -7.43
C ARG A 56 15.24 -11.79 -7.14
N ARG A 57 15.06 -12.28 -5.92
CA ARG A 57 15.23 -13.70 -5.58
C ARG A 57 14.20 -14.60 -6.29
N SER A 58 12.97 -14.12 -6.42
CA SER A 58 11.93 -14.82 -7.18
C SER A 58 12.24 -14.86 -8.69
N VAL A 59 12.80 -13.79 -9.25
CA VAL A 59 13.23 -13.73 -10.66
C VAL A 59 14.52 -14.52 -10.90
N ALA A 60 15.41 -14.61 -9.90
CA ALA A 60 16.62 -15.43 -9.94
C ALA A 60 16.36 -16.94 -9.84
N GLY A 61 15.10 -17.37 -9.68
CA GLY A 61 14.72 -18.76 -9.90
C GLY A 61 15.47 -19.77 -9.03
N GLU A 62 15.73 -19.46 -7.77
CA GLU A 62 16.25 -20.46 -6.83
C GLU A 62 15.10 -21.35 -6.32
N SER A 63 14.48 -22.08 -7.23
CA SER A 63 13.96 -23.39 -6.90
C SER A 63 15.17 -24.22 -6.43
N ASN A 64 15.39 -24.29 -5.12
CA ASN A 64 16.27 -25.30 -4.51
C ASN A 64 15.61 -26.69 -4.61
N ALA A 65 15.26 -27.10 -5.83
CA ALA A 65 15.15 -28.51 -6.15
C ALA A 65 16.60 -29.01 -6.25
N SER A 66 17.04 -29.77 -5.25
CA SER A 66 18.37 -30.37 -5.25
C SER A 66 18.45 -31.35 -6.43
N VAL A 67 19.14 -30.93 -7.49
CA VAL A 67 19.42 -31.77 -8.66
C VAL A 67 20.24 -32.97 -8.19
N THR A 68 19.74 -34.17 -8.44
CA THR A 68 20.36 -35.41 -7.95
C THR A 68 21.35 -35.96 -8.96
N GLN A 69 22.34 -36.76 -8.52
CA GLN A 69 23.32 -37.39 -9.41
C GLN A 69 22.65 -38.25 -10.51
N THR A 70 21.49 -38.84 -10.21
CA THR A 70 20.66 -39.59 -11.18
C THR A 70 20.04 -38.69 -12.25
N ASP A 71 19.79 -37.43 -11.93
CA ASP A 71 19.34 -36.44 -12.92
C ASP A 71 20.48 -36.09 -13.90
N ILE A 72 21.72 -36.04 -13.38
CA ILE A 72 22.91 -35.79 -14.19
C ILE A 72 23.25 -36.99 -15.09
N ASP A 73 23.21 -38.22 -14.55
CA ASP A 73 23.59 -39.43 -15.28
C ASP A 73 22.70 -39.69 -16.52
N LYS A 74 21.41 -39.33 -16.44
CA LYS A 74 20.45 -39.43 -17.55
C LYS A 74 20.69 -38.45 -18.70
N LEU A 75 21.47 -37.40 -18.48
CA LEU A 75 21.74 -36.39 -19.51
C LEU A 75 22.89 -36.81 -20.44
N PHE A 76 23.74 -37.75 -20.01
CA PHE A 76 24.98 -38.12 -20.71
C PHE A 76 25.08 -39.61 -21.08
N GLY A 77 24.00 -40.38 -20.94
CA GLY A 77 23.89 -41.78 -21.38
C GLY A 77 23.38 -41.93 -22.81
#